data_AF-A0A2D6BM88-F1
#
_entry.id   AF-A0A2D6BM88-F1
#
_cell.length_a   1.000
_cell.length_b   1.000
_cell.length_c   1.000
_cell.angle_alpha   90.00
_cell.angle_beta   90.00
_cell.angle_gamma   90.00
#
_symmetry.space_group_name_H-M   'P 1'
#
loop_
_entity.id
_entity.type
_entity.pdbx_description
1 polymer ?
#
loop_
_entity_poly.entity_id
_entity_poly.type
_entity_poly.pdbx_seq_one_letter_code
_entity_poly.pdbx_strand_id
1 'polypeptide(L)'
;MSETMSEAHMPGSQEIRQSVVDAMHTIYDPEIPIDIYELGLIYEVEADDAGCVRIVMTLTSPMCPVAETLPPEVEAKARGAAGVKEVALELVWEPPWSPAMMSEAARLELGME
;
A
#
# COMPACT_ATOMS: atom_id res chain seq x y z
N MET A 1 -29.61 28.82 15.52
CA MET A 1 -30.22 27.68 14.80
C MET A 1 -29.42 26.47 15.23
N SER A 2 -30.04 25.63 16.07
CA SER A 2 -29.47 24.39 16.57
C SER A 2 -29.50 23.35 15.46
N GLU A 3 -28.35 22.76 15.17
CA GLU A 3 -28.19 21.37 14.74
C GLU A 3 -26.89 20.90 15.42
N THR A 4 -26.97 20.39 16.66
CA THR A 4 -26.91 18.95 17.00
C THR A 4 -25.83 18.17 16.27
N MET A 5 -24.87 17.67 17.06
CA MET A 5 -24.19 16.37 16.96
C MET A 5 -24.05 15.77 15.56
N SER A 6 -22.81 15.60 15.11
CA SER A 6 -22.48 14.44 14.29
C SER A 6 -21.35 13.70 14.98
N GLU A 7 -21.58 12.40 15.14
CA GLU A 7 -20.80 11.43 15.87
C GLU A 7 -19.29 11.58 15.71
N ALA A 8 -18.55 11.10 16.71
CA ALA A 8 -17.21 10.59 16.47
C ALA A 8 -17.33 9.45 15.44
N HIS A 9 -17.37 9.81 14.15
CA HIS A 9 -17.32 8.87 13.04
C HIS A 9 -15.92 8.28 13.10
N MET A 10 -15.81 7.10 13.70
CA MET A 10 -14.61 6.29 13.48
C MET A 10 -14.53 6.08 11.97
N PRO A 11 -13.39 6.38 11.34
CA PRO A 11 -13.26 6.22 9.90
C PRO A 11 -13.62 4.77 9.58
N GLY A 12 -14.52 4.58 8.63
CA GLY A 12 -14.91 3.24 8.20
C GLY A 12 -13.71 2.50 7.63
N SER A 13 -13.74 1.16 7.63
CA SER A 13 -12.72 0.30 6.99
C SER A 13 -12.30 0.80 5.60
N GLN A 14 -13.24 1.32 4.80
CA GLN A 14 -12.96 1.87 3.48
C GLN A 14 -12.13 3.17 3.50
N GLU A 15 -12.36 4.07 4.46
CA GLU A 15 -11.59 5.32 4.59
C GLU A 15 -10.17 5.05 5.09
N ILE A 16 -10.03 4.08 5.99
CA ILE A 16 -8.74 3.60 6.48
C ILE A 16 -7.96 3.00 5.30
N ARG A 17 -8.60 2.09 4.55
CA ARG A 17 -8.00 1.50 3.34
C ARG A 17 -7.56 2.58 2.36
N GLN A 18 -8.39 3.58 2.09
CA GLN A 18 -8.05 4.64 1.15
C GLN A 18 -6.84 5.46 1.64
N SER A 19 -6.76 5.74 2.94
CA SER A 19 -5.63 6.44 3.54
C SER A 19 -4.33 5.63 3.45
N VAL A 20 -4.42 4.31 3.61
CA VAL A 20 -3.28 3.39 3.44
C VAL A 20 -2.85 3.35 1.98
N VAL A 21 -3.78 3.22 1.04
CA VAL A 21 -3.49 3.23 -0.41
C VAL A 21 -2.82 4.53 -0.83
N ASP A 22 -3.31 5.68 -0.36
CA ASP A 22 -2.68 6.98 -0.60
C ASP A 22 -1.24 7.01 -0.05
N ALA A 23 -1.02 6.45 1.15
CA ALA A 23 0.32 6.32 1.71
C ALA A 23 1.24 5.43 0.85
N MET A 24 0.72 4.35 0.24
CA MET A 24 1.49 3.50 -0.69
C MET A 24 1.94 4.27 -1.93
N HIS A 25 1.10 5.13 -2.49
CA HIS A 25 1.47 5.98 -3.64
C HIS A 25 2.58 6.99 -3.30
N THR A 26 2.85 7.26 -2.02
CA THR A 26 3.98 8.13 -1.61
C THR A 26 5.32 7.39 -1.57
N ILE A 27 5.32 6.07 -1.75
CA ILE A 27 6.49 5.22 -1.70
C ILE A 27 6.84 4.83 -3.14
N TYR A 28 8.03 5.25 -3.57
CA TYR A 28 8.54 5.03 -4.92
C TYR A 28 9.71 4.07 -4.87
N ASP A 29 9.81 3.20 -5.87
CA ASP A 29 10.98 2.35 -6.00
C ASP A 29 12.20 3.19 -6.45
N PRO A 30 13.38 3.03 -5.83
CA PRO A 30 14.57 3.79 -6.20
C PRO A 30 15.20 3.32 -7.52
N GLU A 31 14.86 2.12 -8.01
CA GLU A 31 15.31 1.60 -9.30
C GLU A 31 14.35 1.97 -10.43
N ILE A 32 13.05 2.01 -10.14
CA ILE A 32 11.99 2.40 -11.09
C ILE A 32 11.20 3.58 -10.51
N PRO A 33 11.17 4.77 -11.17
CA PRO A 33 10.51 5.98 -10.65
C PRO A 33 8.97 5.92 -10.74
N ILE A 34 8.39 4.79 -10.33
CA ILE A 34 6.95 4.49 -10.27
C ILE A 34 6.65 4.07 -8.83
N ASP A 35 5.45 4.36 -8.36
CA ASP A 35 5.03 3.97 -7.02
C ASP A 35 4.80 2.46 -6.91
N ILE A 36 5.03 1.92 -5.71
CA ILE A 36 4.94 0.48 -5.46
C ILE A 36 3.53 -0.10 -5.69
N TYR A 37 2.50 0.76 -5.65
CA TYR A 37 1.12 0.38 -5.86
C TYR A 37 0.84 0.19 -7.36
N GLU A 38 1.18 1.17 -8.20
CA GLU A 38 1.09 1.09 -9.67
C GLU A 38 2.04 0.05 -10.28
N LEU A 39 3.19 -0.17 -9.63
CA LEU A 39 4.14 -1.23 -9.99
C LEU A 39 3.55 -2.63 -9.74
N GLY A 40 2.48 -2.73 -8.96
CA GLY A 40 1.83 -4.00 -8.63
C GLY A 40 2.61 -4.84 -7.62
N LEU A 41 3.41 -4.20 -6.75
CA LEU A 41 4.06 -4.88 -5.63
C LEU A 41 3.09 -5.14 -4.49
N ILE A 42 2.02 -4.34 -4.38
CA ILE A 42 0.96 -4.54 -3.41
C ILE A 42 -0.09 -5.47 -4.02
N TYR A 43 -0.23 -6.67 -3.46
CA TYR A 43 -1.21 -7.66 -3.91
C TYR A 43 -2.57 -7.46 -3.25
N GLU A 44 -2.56 -7.14 -1.95
CA GLU A 44 -3.79 -7.04 -1.17
C GLU A 44 -3.63 -5.99 -0.07
N VAL A 45 -4.67 -5.17 0.11
CA VAL A 45 -4.80 -4.21 1.22
C VAL A 45 -6.17 -4.39 1.82
N GLU A 46 -6.21 -5.01 2.99
CA GLU A 46 -7.40 -5.16 3.81
C GLU A 46 -7.32 -4.20 4.99
N ALA A 47 -8.43 -3.54 5.29
CA ALA A 47 -8.56 -2.73 6.48
C ALA A 47 -9.88 -3.04 7.16
N ASP A 48 -9.85 -3.15 8.49
CA ASP A 48 -11.01 -3.37 9.33
C ASP A 48 -11.48 -2.08 10.00
N ASP A 49 -12.76 -2.01 10.34
CA ASP A 49 -13.35 -0.92 11.15
C ASP A 49 -12.72 -0.81 12.56
N ALA A 50 -11.97 -1.84 12.99
CA ALA A 50 -11.20 -1.81 14.23
C ALA A 50 -9.92 -0.96 14.13
N GLY A 51 -9.46 -0.63 12.92
CA GLY A 51 -8.16 0.00 12.65
C GLY A 51 -7.02 -1.00 12.42
N CYS A 52 -7.33 -2.28 12.18
CA CYS A 52 -6.33 -3.26 11.79
C CYS A 52 -6.19 -3.24 10.27
N VAL A 53 -4.96 -3.17 9.77
CA VAL A 53 -4.67 -3.15 8.34
C VAL A 53 -3.75 -4.31 8.02
N ARG A 54 -4.14 -5.14 7.06
CA ARG A 54 -3.30 -6.22 6.53
C ARG A 54 -2.86 -5.84 5.12
N ILE A 55 -1.56 -5.84 4.88
CA ILE A 55 -0.97 -5.52 3.59
C ILE A 55 -0.17 -6.74 3.14
N VAL A 56 -0.56 -7.30 2.00
CA VAL A 56 0.22 -8.35 1.34
C VAL A 56 0.98 -7.72 0.20
N MET A 57 2.31 -7.81 0.26
CA MET A 57 3.17 -7.27 -0.79
C MET A 57 4.22 -8.28 -1.22
N THR A 58 4.77 -8.05 -2.40
CA THR A 58 5.90 -8.78 -2.95
C THR A 58 7.02 -7.81 -3.29
N LEU A 59 8.17 -8.33 -3.69
CA LEU A 59 9.32 -7.55 -4.10
C LEU A 59 9.80 -8.03 -5.47
N THR A 60 10.33 -7.09 -6.25
CA THR A 60 10.93 -7.37 -7.56
C THR A 60 12.12 -8.31 -7.47
N SER A 61 12.86 -8.31 -6.34
CA SER A 61 13.99 -9.21 -6.11
C SER A 61 14.32 -9.39 -4.62
N PRO A 62 14.57 -10.63 -4.15
CA PRO A 62 14.94 -10.91 -2.76
C PRO A 62 16.35 -10.45 -2.38
N MET A 63 17.18 -10.08 -3.37
CA MET A 63 18.59 -9.75 -3.16
C MET A 63 18.88 -8.25 -3.28
N CYS A 64 17.88 -7.40 -3.55
CA CYS A 64 18.09 -5.96 -3.62
C CYS A 64 18.14 -5.36 -2.21
N PRO A 65 19.06 -4.44 -1.90
CA PRO A 65 19.12 -3.78 -0.57
C PRO A 65 17.83 -3.01 -0.23
N VAL A 66 17.06 -2.64 -1.26
CA VAL A 66 15.75 -1.99 -1.14
C VAL A 66 14.69 -2.93 -0.56
N ALA A 67 14.82 -4.24 -0.79
CA ALA A 67 13.94 -5.27 -0.24
C ALA A 67 13.86 -5.27 1.29
N GLU A 68 14.92 -4.82 1.95
CA GLU A 68 15.01 -4.76 3.41
C GLU A 68 14.46 -3.45 3.96
N THR A 69 14.38 -2.40 3.15
CA THR A 69 13.95 -1.05 3.57
C THR A 69 12.52 -0.72 3.17
N LEU A 70 12.03 -1.27 2.05
CA LEU A 70 10.66 -1.07 1.57
C LEU A 70 9.60 -1.58 2.56
N PRO A 71 9.64 -2.85 3.01
CA PRO A 71 8.64 -3.38 3.94
C PRO A 71 8.49 -2.55 5.23
N PRO A 72 9.57 -2.20 5.97
CA PRO A 72 9.40 -1.38 7.17
C PRO A 72 8.97 0.06 6.85
N GLU A 73 9.31 0.61 5.69
CA GLU A 73 8.83 1.93 5.26
C GLU A 73 7.32 1.91 4.97
N VAL A 74 6.86 0.89 4.24
CA VAL A 74 5.45 0.61 3.97
C VAL A 74 4.65 0.46 5.26
N GLU A 75 5.14 -0.37 6.19
CA GLU A 75 4.50 -0.55 7.48
C GLU A 75 4.43 0.76 8.27
N ALA A 76 5.53 1.52 8.33
CA ALA A 76 5.58 2.79 9.05
C ALA A 76 4.62 3.83 8.45
N LYS A 77 4.54 3.90 7.12
CA LYS A 77 3.64 4.79 6.38
C LYS A 77 2.18 4.41 6.60
N ALA A 78 1.84 3.14 6.44
CA ALA A 78 0.50 2.63 6.72
C ALA A 78 0.09 2.88 8.18
N ARG A 79 1.02 2.70 9.13
CA ARG A 79 0.77 2.94 10.55
C ARG A 79 0.55 4.43 10.88
N GLY A 80 1.09 5.32 10.06
CA GLY A 80 0.84 6.76 10.13
C GLY A 80 -0.49 7.20 9.51
N ALA A 81 -1.20 6.31 8.81
CA ALA A 81 -2.46 6.65 8.17
C ALA A 81 -3.59 6.83 9.20
N ALA A 82 -4.54 7.70 8.87
CA ALA A 82 -5.64 8.05 9.77
C ALA A 82 -6.55 6.84 10.04
N GLY A 83 -6.79 6.55 11.32
CA GLY A 83 -7.63 5.43 11.75
C GLY A 83 -6.91 4.09 11.87
N VAL A 84 -5.63 4.00 11.50
CA VAL A 84 -4.82 2.79 11.66
C VAL A 84 -4.35 2.67 13.11
N LYS A 85 -4.53 1.48 13.68
CA LYS A 85 -4.03 1.08 15.01
C LYS A 85 -2.92 0.05 14.89
N GLU A 86 -3.12 -0.92 14.03
CA GLU A 86 -2.19 -2.04 13.82
C GLU A 86 -2.01 -2.29 12.33
N VAL A 87 -0.78 -2.58 11.93
CA VAL A 87 -0.42 -2.93 10.56
C VAL A 87 0.24 -4.30 10.61
N ALA A 88 -0.30 -5.23 9.83
CA ALA A 88 0.28 -6.54 9.58
C ALA A 88 0.77 -6.57 8.14
N LEU A 89 2.09 -6.47 7.97
CA LEU A 89 2.72 -6.59 6.66
C LEU A 89 3.13 -8.04 6.41
N GLU A 90 2.61 -8.62 5.33
CA GLU A 90 2.93 -9.97 4.89
C GLU A 90 3.69 -9.91 3.57
N LEU A 91 4.97 -10.27 3.62
CA LEU A 91 5.82 -10.33 2.45
C LEU A 91 5.73 -11.71 1.81
N VAL A 92 5.17 -11.77 0.61
CA VAL A 92 5.04 -13.00 -0.17
C VAL A 92 5.99 -13.00 -1.36
N TRP A 93 6.59 -14.16 -1.63
CA TRP A 93 7.46 -14.39 -2.79
C TRP A 93 6.79 -15.23 -3.87
N GLU A 94 5.66 -15.86 -3.53
CA GLU A 94 4.89 -16.71 -4.41
C GLU A 94 3.45 -16.19 -4.48
N PRO A 95 2.94 -15.84 -5.68
CA PRO A 95 3.61 -15.87 -6.98
C PRO A 95 4.70 -14.79 -7.11
N PRO A 96 5.79 -15.05 -7.86
CA PRO A 96 6.82 -14.05 -8.10
C PRO A 96 6.23 -12.87 -8.88
N TRP A 97 6.63 -11.66 -8.49
CA TRP A 97 6.26 -10.47 -9.23
C TRP A 97 6.69 -10.57 -10.69
N SER A 98 5.83 -10.11 -11.60
CA SER A 98 6.13 -10.01 -13.01
C SER A 98 5.69 -8.65 -13.53
N PRO A 99 6.42 -8.03 -14.47
CA PRO A 99 5.96 -6.80 -15.14
C PRO A 99 4.62 -6.97 -15.87
N ALA A 100 4.12 -8.20 -16.00
CA ALA A 100 2.75 -8.47 -16.43
C ALA A 100 1.66 -8.05 -15.43
N MET A 101 2.03 -7.86 -14.16
CA MET A 101 1.14 -7.43 -13.08
C MET A 101 1.05 -5.90 -12.95
N MET A 102 1.87 -5.16 -13.70
CA MET A 102 1.82 -3.69 -13.72
C MET A 102 0.52 -3.19 -14.36
N SER A 103 0.01 -2.07 -13.84
CA SER A 103 -1.11 -1.33 -14.43
C SER A 103 -0.84 -0.98 -15.90
N GLU A 104 -1.89 -0.86 -16.74
CA GLU A 104 -1.75 -0.42 -18.14
C GLU A 104 -1.01 0.93 -18.24
N ALA A 105 -1.23 1.82 -17.26
CA ALA A 105 -0.54 3.11 -17.18
C ALA A 105 0.98 2.92 -16.96
N ALA A 106 1.38 2.06 -16.02
CA ALA A 106 2.77 1.78 -15.70
C ALA A 106 3.52 1.07 -16.85
N ARG A 107 2.82 0.22 -17.62
CA ARG A 107 3.38 -0.42 -18.82
C ARG A 107 3.66 0.57 -19.95
N LEU A 108 2.76 1.54 -20.12
CA LEU A 108 2.91 2.61 -21.12
C LEU A 108 4.08 3.55 -20.76
N GLU A 109 4.23 3.90 -19.49
CA GLU A 109 5.35 4.73 -18.99
C GLU A 109 6.71 4.07 -19.22
N LEU A 110 6.79 2.74 -19.12
CA LEU A 110 8.02 1.97 -19.36
C LEU A 110 8.26 1.62 -20.84
N GLY A 111 7.36 1.99 -21.75
CA GLY A 111 7.52 1.76 -23.20
C GLY A 111 7.49 0.28 -23.60
N MET A 112 6.80 -0.57 -22.83
CA MET A 112 6.68 -2.00 -23.10
C MET A 112 5.37 -2.28 -23.85
N GLU A 113 5.39 -2.18 -25.18
CA GLU A 113 4.32 -2.66 -26.08
C GLU A 113 4.33 -4.19 -26.26
#